data_AF-A0A455X498-F1
#
_entry.id   AF-A0A455X498-F1
#
_cell.length_a   1.000
_cell.length_b   1.000
_cell.length_c   1.000
_cell.angle_alpha   90.00
_cell.angle_beta   90.00
_cell.angle_gamma   90.00
#
_symmetry.space_group_name_H-M   'P 1'
#
loop_
_entity.id
_entity.type
_entity.pdbx_description
1 polymer ?
#
loop_
_entity_poly.entity_id
_entity_poly.type
_entity_poly.pdbx_seq_one_letter_code
_entity_poly.pdbx_strand_id
1 'polypeptide(L)'
;MVRNSETEKWFYPKGYYCAVRRFSSKEERRRVVACVVDPAGFSDAEVLGFENHLNVFHEARQGMSEHLAKGLAMYLNTTMVDESFRQFSGHTQVNATDLKLMRYPSREALISLGMVADSVEMEQEKIDMAVLRMCGK
;
A
#
# COMPACT_ATOMS: atom_id res chain seq x y z
N MET A 1 10.80 -18.40 9.80
CA MET A 1 11.60 -17.54 10.70
C MET A 1 11.08 -17.75 12.11
N VAL A 2 11.93 -18.13 13.07
CA VAL A 2 11.54 -18.35 14.47
C VAL A 2 11.66 -17.03 15.24
N ARG A 3 10.67 -16.66 16.06
CA ARG A 3 10.69 -15.44 16.88
C ARG A 3 11.61 -15.66 18.09
N ASN A 4 12.70 -14.89 18.17
CA ASN A 4 13.64 -14.86 19.28
C ASN A 4 14.29 -13.47 19.37
N SER A 5 15.19 -13.26 20.33
CA SER A 5 15.87 -11.97 20.53
C SER A 5 16.63 -11.45 19.30
N GLU A 6 17.13 -12.35 18.44
CA GLU A 6 17.90 -11.99 17.24
C GLU A 6 16.99 -11.60 16.07
N THR A 7 15.78 -12.17 16.01
CA THR A 7 14.83 -11.99 14.91
C THR A 7 13.71 -11.01 15.22
N GLU A 8 13.50 -10.62 16.49
CA GLU A 8 12.43 -9.70 16.92
C GLU A 8 12.42 -8.40 16.10
N LYS A 9 13.61 -7.90 15.77
CA LYS A 9 13.78 -6.69 14.96
C LYS A 9 13.23 -6.77 13.55
N TRP A 10 12.89 -7.95 13.02
CA TRP A 10 12.30 -8.15 11.69
C TRP A 10 10.78 -8.24 11.70
N PHE A 11 10.18 -8.34 12.87
CA PHE A 11 8.74 -8.39 13.04
C PHE A 11 8.15 -6.98 13.20
N TYR A 12 6.87 -6.89 12.89
CA TYR A 12 6.05 -5.69 13.03
C TYR A 12 4.89 -6.03 13.96
N PRO A 13 4.48 -5.15 14.87
CA PRO A 13 3.29 -5.40 15.70
C PRO A 13 2.06 -5.67 14.83
N LYS A 14 1.13 -6.51 15.31
CA LYS A 14 -0.13 -6.73 14.60
C LYS A 14 -0.90 -5.42 14.47
N GLY A 15 -1.34 -5.10 13.25
CA GLY A 15 -2.07 -3.88 12.93
C GLY A 15 -2.38 -3.79 11.44
N TYR A 16 -3.03 -2.70 11.02
CA TYR A 16 -3.27 -2.45 9.59
C TYR A 16 -2.00 -1.92 8.92
N TYR A 17 -1.70 -2.45 7.73
CA TYR A 17 -0.61 -1.97 6.88
C TYR A 17 -1.07 -1.90 5.43
N CYS A 18 -0.37 -1.12 4.61
CA CYS A 18 -0.48 -1.20 3.15
C CYS A 18 0.78 -1.85 2.60
N ALA A 19 0.63 -2.94 1.84
CA ALA A 19 1.74 -3.66 1.23
C ALA A 19 1.71 -3.48 -0.29
N VAL A 20 2.88 -3.32 -0.91
CA VAL A 20 3.06 -3.20 -2.36
C VAL A 20 4.07 -4.24 -2.83
N ARG A 21 3.74 -5.00 -3.90
CA ARG A 21 4.69 -5.97 -4.48
C ARG A 21 5.93 -5.23 -5.02
N ARG A 22 7.13 -5.72 -4.68
CA ARG A 22 8.41 -5.18 -5.18
C ARG A 22 8.75 -5.59 -6.60
N PHE A 23 8.12 -6.65 -7.09
CA PHE A 23 8.37 -7.17 -8.44
C PHE A 23 7.04 -7.28 -9.17
N SER A 24 7.00 -6.65 -10.34
CA SER A 24 5.95 -6.84 -11.33
C SER A 24 6.56 -7.28 -12.66
N SER A 25 5.89 -8.16 -13.38
CA SER A 25 6.40 -8.62 -14.68
C SER A 25 6.28 -7.50 -15.73
N LYS A 26 7.05 -7.56 -16.82
CA LYS A 26 6.87 -6.60 -17.94
C LYS A 26 5.51 -6.75 -18.63
N GLU A 27 4.91 -7.94 -18.52
CA GLU A 27 3.62 -8.30 -19.13
C GLU A 27 2.43 -8.01 -18.19
N GLU A 28 2.67 -7.75 -16.90
CA GLU A 28 1.60 -7.39 -15.97
C GLU A 28 0.94 -6.06 -16.37
N ARG A 29 -0.39 -6.06 -16.35
CA ARG A 29 -1.22 -4.91 -16.69
C ARG A 29 -0.91 -3.69 -15.81
N ARG A 30 -0.42 -3.90 -14.58
CA ARG A 30 0.01 -2.86 -13.64
C ARG A 30 1.38 -3.14 -13.08
N ARG A 31 2.18 -2.09 -12.94
CA ARG A 31 3.47 -2.06 -12.27
C ARG A 31 3.32 -2.05 -10.77
N VAL A 32 2.35 -1.29 -10.27
CA VAL A 32 2.04 -1.16 -8.84
C VAL A 32 0.82 -2.00 -8.50
N VAL A 33 0.99 -2.87 -7.52
CA VAL A 33 -0.11 -3.67 -6.94
C VAL A 33 -0.03 -3.52 -5.44
N ALA A 34 -1.01 -2.81 -4.88
CA ALA A 34 -1.13 -2.54 -3.45
C ALA A 34 -2.29 -3.32 -2.82
N CYS A 35 -2.10 -3.79 -1.59
CA CYS A 35 -3.14 -4.44 -0.81
C CYS A 35 -3.12 -4.01 0.66
N VAL A 36 -4.26 -4.16 1.32
CA VAL A 36 -4.39 -3.95 2.76
C VAL A 36 -4.04 -5.23 3.49
N VAL A 37 -3.19 -5.10 4.50
CA VAL A 37 -2.94 -6.15 5.49
C VAL A 37 -3.93 -5.91 6.63
N ASP A 38 -4.89 -6.81 6.78
CA ASP A 38 -5.90 -6.76 7.83
C ASP A 38 -5.46 -7.62 9.02
N PRO A 39 -5.29 -7.04 10.23
CA PRO A 39 -4.93 -7.81 11.43
C PRO A 39 -5.97 -8.90 11.78
N ALA A 40 -7.23 -8.77 11.35
CA ALA A 40 -8.26 -9.79 11.58
C ALA A 40 -7.92 -11.14 10.94
N GLY A 41 -7.16 -11.15 9.83
CA GLY A 41 -6.67 -12.37 9.18
C GLY A 41 -5.59 -13.12 9.97
N PHE A 42 -5.09 -12.54 11.07
CA PHE A 42 -3.99 -13.07 11.88
C PHE A 42 -4.41 -13.16 13.35
N SER A 43 -5.54 -13.82 13.64
CA SER A 43 -6.15 -13.89 14.99
C SER A 43 -5.15 -14.26 16.09
N ASP A 44 -4.28 -15.25 15.84
CA ASP A 44 -3.41 -15.85 16.86
C ASP A 44 -1.98 -15.26 16.87
N ALA A 45 -1.69 -14.26 16.04
CA ALA A 45 -0.37 -13.65 15.96
C ALA A 45 -0.33 -12.30 16.69
N GLU A 46 0.70 -12.07 17.50
CA GLU A 46 0.97 -10.76 18.10
C GLU A 46 1.78 -9.85 17.16
N VAL A 47 2.54 -10.47 16.25
CA VAL A 47 3.46 -9.79 15.34
C VAL A 47 3.41 -10.43 13.96
N LEU A 48 3.73 -9.63 12.95
CA LEU A 48 3.72 -10.00 11.54
C LEU A 48 5.15 -9.96 10.98
N GLY A 49 5.53 -11.01 10.25
CA GLY A 49 6.74 -11.04 9.45
C GLY A 49 6.38 -10.75 8.00
N PHE A 50 6.93 -9.68 7.42
CA PHE A 50 6.73 -9.37 6.02
C PHE A 50 7.87 -9.94 5.16
N GLU A 51 7.50 -10.53 4.02
CA GLU A 51 8.47 -11.03 3.06
C GLU A 51 9.25 -9.88 2.40
N ASN A 52 10.52 -10.12 2.05
CA ASN A 52 11.38 -9.12 1.41
C ASN A 52 10.94 -8.75 -0.02
N HIS A 53 9.92 -9.41 -0.56
CA HIS A 53 9.30 -9.09 -1.86
C HIS A 53 8.17 -8.06 -1.74
N LEU A 54 7.93 -7.51 -0.54
CA LEU A 54 6.94 -6.47 -0.28
C LEU A 54 7.62 -5.16 0.17
N ASN A 55 7.07 -4.04 -0.27
CA ASN A 55 7.22 -2.76 0.40
C ASN A 55 6.06 -2.59 1.36
N VAL A 56 6.33 -2.22 2.62
CA VAL A 56 5.31 -2.08 3.66
C VAL A 56 5.28 -0.65 4.13
N PHE A 57 4.14 0.00 3.99
CA PHE A 57 3.87 1.31 4.57
C PHE A 57 3.47 1.13 6.03
N HIS A 58 4.07 1.92 6.91
CA HIS A 58 3.91 1.81 8.36
C HIS A 58 4.14 3.17 9.05
N GLU A 59 3.68 3.33 10.29
CA GLU A 59 3.95 4.52 11.11
C GLU A 59 4.99 4.16 12.18
N ALA A 60 6.25 4.57 12.00
CA ALA A 60 7.35 4.23 12.94
C ALA A 60 7.41 2.73 13.30
N ARG A 61 7.27 1.86 12.29
CA ARG A 61 7.18 0.39 12.40
C ARG A 61 5.93 -0.16 13.08
N GLN A 62 4.96 0.70 13.41
CA GLN A 62 3.63 0.31 13.87
C GLN A 62 2.65 0.27 12.70
N GLY A 63 1.54 -0.42 12.90
CA GLY A 63 0.39 -0.32 12.01
C GLY A 63 -0.18 1.09 11.99
N MET A 64 -1.05 1.35 11.02
CA MET A 64 -1.81 2.59 10.90
C MET A 64 -3.30 2.33 11.13
N SER A 65 -4.14 3.37 10.96
CA SER A 65 -5.59 3.17 10.96
C SER A 65 -6.04 2.40 9.71
N GLU A 66 -7.12 1.64 9.85
CA GLU A 66 -7.75 0.90 8.75
C GLU A 66 -8.01 1.80 7.53
N HIS A 67 -8.64 2.96 7.76
CA HIS A 67 -8.94 3.92 6.70
C HIS A 67 -7.68 4.46 6.01
N LEU A 68 -6.57 4.68 6.73
CA LEU A 68 -5.34 5.12 6.09
C LEU A 68 -4.74 4.00 5.22
N ALA A 69 -4.75 2.75 5.70
CA ALA A 69 -4.27 1.61 4.93
C ALA A 69 -5.11 1.37 3.66
N LYS A 70 -6.44 1.40 3.78
CA LYS A 70 -7.38 1.30 2.65
C LYS A 70 -7.19 2.44 1.65
N GLY A 71 -7.08 3.67 2.13
CA GLY A 71 -6.84 4.85 1.30
C GLY A 71 -5.53 4.80 0.52
N LEU A 72 -4.45 4.39 1.18
CA LEU A 72 -3.16 4.16 0.52
C LEU A 72 -3.27 3.08 -0.56
N ALA A 73 -3.88 1.93 -0.25
CA ALA A 73 -4.03 0.85 -1.21
C ALA A 73 -4.86 1.28 -2.42
N MET A 74 -5.95 2.03 -2.20
CA MET A 74 -6.78 2.56 -3.29
C MET A 74 -6.01 3.57 -4.14
N TYR A 75 -5.33 4.55 -3.52
CA TYR A 75 -4.52 5.54 -4.21
C TYR A 75 -3.40 4.91 -5.05
N LEU A 76 -2.65 3.97 -4.47
CA LEU A 76 -1.53 3.30 -5.12
C LEU A 76 -1.96 2.40 -6.28
N ASN A 77 -3.21 1.95 -6.29
CA ASN A 77 -3.79 1.17 -7.38
C ASN A 77 -4.43 2.04 -8.48
N THR A 78 -4.31 3.37 -8.43
CA THR A 78 -4.82 4.26 -9.51
C THR A 78 -3.98 4.15 -10.77
N THR A 79 -4.59 4.47 -11.92
CA THR A 79 -3.92 4.51 -13.22
C THR A 79 -2.83 5.58 -13.24
N MET A 80 -3.09 6.74 -12.62
CA MET A 80 -2.11 7.83 -12.51
C MET A 80 -0.83 7.40 -11.79
N VAL A 81 -0.95 6.63 -10.70
CA VAL A 81 0.21 6.09 -9.98
C VAL A 81 0.96 5.08 -10.85
N ASP A 82 0.24 4.19 -11.54
CA ASP A 82 0.85 3.20 -12.44
C ASP A 82 1.63 3.87 -13.59
N GLU A 83 1.03 4.87 -14.23
CA GLU A 83 1.64 5.65 -15.31
C GLU A 83 2.87 6.42 -14.83
N SER A 84 2.76 7.08 -13.67
CA SER A 84 3.90 7.77 -13.05
C SER A 84 5.05 6.79 -12.81
N PHE A 85 4.76 5.61 -12.26
CA PHE A 85 5.78 4.58 -12.07
C PHE A 85 6.41 4.12 -13.39
N ARG A 86 5.63 3.92 -14.45
CA ARG A 86 6.14 3.52 -15.77
C ARG A 86 7.03 4.57 -16.42
N GLN A 87 6.76 5.85 -16.20
CA GLN A 87 7.55 6.95 -16.78
C GLN A 87 8.91 7.12 -16.09
N PHE A 88 9.00 6.89 -14.78
CA PHE A 88 10.24 7.09 -14.02
C PHE A 88 11.04 5.81 -13.77
N SER A 89 10.39 4.63 -13.74
CA SER A 89 11.08 3.34 -13.58
C SER A 89 11.41 2.69 -14.93
N GLY A 90 12.67 2.72 -15.32
CA GLY A 90 13.17 1.98 -16.49
C GLY A 90 13.21 0.45 -16.32
N HIS A 91 12.69 -0.08 -15.19
CA HIS A 91 12.81 -1.48 -14.80
C HIS A 91 11.54 -2.05 -14.17
N THR A 92 11.55 -3.35 -13.86
CA THR A 92 10.44 -4.14 -13.27
C THR A 92 10.35 -4.10 -11.76
N GLN A 93 11.32 -3.49 -11.11
CA GLN A 93 11.35 -3.38 -9.66
C GLN A 93 10.57 -2.14 -9.20
N VAL A 94 9.75 -2.31 -8.17
CA VAL A 94 9.07 -1.23 -7.45
C VAL A 94 9.86 -1.01 -6.16
N ASN A 95 10.74 -0.02 -6.14
CA ASN A 95 11.60 0.24 -5.00
C ASN A 95 10.92 1.15 -3.97
N ALA A 96 11.27 0.96 -2.69
CA ALA A 96 10.81 1.84 -1.62
C ALA A 96 11.26 3.30 -1.81
N THR A 97 12.42 3.54 -2.43
CA THR A 97 12.90 4.90 -2.73
C THR A 97 11.99 5.58 -3.75
N ASP A 98 11.60 4.88 -4.82
CA ASP A 98 10.71 5.43 -5.85
C ASP A 98 9.34 5.74 -5.26
N LEU A 99 8.80 4.83 -4.44
CA LEU A 99 7.56 5.05 -3.70
C LEU A 99 7.64 6.29 -2.81
N LYS A 100 8.78 6.58 -2.17
CA LYS A 100 8.96 7.77 -1.31
C LYS A 100 9.08 9.08 -2.09
N LEU A 101 9.54 9.03 -3.34
CA LEU A 101 9.71 10.21 -4.19
C LEU A 101 8.43 10.63 -4.90
N MET A 102 7.42 9.77 -4.91
CA MET A 102 6.10 10.12 -5.42
C MET A 102 5.44 11.22 -4.59
N ARG A 103 4.58 12.00 -5.26
CA ARG A 103 3.65 12.90 -4.56
C ARG A 103 2.48 12.09 -4.03
N TYR A 104 2.16 12.27 -2.77
CA TYR A 104 0.97 11.69 -2.16
C TYR A 104 -0.07 12.78 -1.88
N PRO A 105 -1.37 12.43 -1.89
CA PRO A 105 -2.39 13.25 -1.25
C PRO A 105 -2.08 13.45 0.24
N SER A 106 -2.74 14.42 0.88
CA SER A 106 -2.62 14.59 2.32
C SER A 106 -3.09 13.35 3.07
N ARG A 107 -2.64 13.19 4.32
CA ARG A 107 -3.05 12.06 5.18
C ARG A 107 -4.57 12.05 5.37
N GLU A 108 -5.18 13.22 5.52
CA GLU A 108 -6.63 13.40 5.67
C GLU A 108 -7.38 12.99 4.40
N ALA A 109 -6.83 13.32 3.23
CA ALA A 109 -7.40 12.92 1.95
C ALA A 109 -7.34 11.39 1.78
N LEU A 110 -6.21 10.76 2.13
CA LEU A 110 -6.07 9.31 2.09
C LEU A 110 -7.04 8.62 3.06
N ILE A 111 -7.17 9.10 4.29
CA ILE A 111 -8.13 8.55 5.26
C ILE A 111 -9.56 8.62 4.71
N SER A 112 -9.94 9.78 4.16
CA SER A 112 -11.28 9.98 3.60
C SER A 112 -11.53 9.09 2.39
N LEU A 113 -10.51 8.85 1.56
CA LEU A 113 -10.56 7.88 0.47
C LEU A 113 -10.78 6.46 0.99
N GLY A 114 -10.11 6.08 2.07
CA GLY A 114 -10.28 4.78 2.70
C GLY A 114 -11.66 4.55 3.33
N MET A 115 -12.33 5.60 3.79
CA MET A 115 -13.70 5.52 4.31
C MET A 115 -14.72 5.14 3.24
N VAL A 116 -14.48 5.51 1.98
CA VAL A 116 -15.36 5.16 0.86
C VAL A 116 -14.92 3.88 0.14
N ALA A 117 -13.76 3.32 0.50
CA ALA A 117 -13.16 2.20 -0.22
C ALA A 117 -14.06 0.96 -0.32
N ASP A 118 -14.80 0.63 0.74
CA ASP A 118 -15.71 -0.52 0.75
C ASP A 118 -17.00 -0.28 -0.08
N SER A 119 -17.32 0.99 -0.37
CA SER A 119 -18.50 1.40 -1.14
C SER A 119 -18.21 1.63 -2.63
N VAL A 120 -16.93 1.76 -2.98
CA VAL A 120 -16.50 1.94 -4.36
C VAL A 120 -16.37 0.55 -4.97
N GLU A 121 -17.17 0.28 -6.00
CA GLU A 121 -16.94 -0.89 -6.83
C GLU A 121 -15.49 -0.87 -7.34
N MET A 122 -14.81 -2.01 -7.25
CA MET A 122 -13.39 -2.20 -7.59
C MET A 122 -13.09 -2.04 -9.10
N GLU A 123 -14.00 -1.44 -9.87
CA GLU A 123 -13.79 -1.05 -11.25
C GLU A 123 -12.80 0.12 -11.32
N GLN A 124 -11.81 0.01 -12.21
CA GLN A 124 -10.68 0.93 -12.21
C GLN A 124 -11.08 2.39 -12.42
N GLU A 125 -12.04 2.64 -13.30
CA GLU A 125 -12.52 4.00 -13.58
C GLU A 125 -13.14 4.64 -12.33
N LYS A 126 -13.83 3.86 -11.50
CA LYS A 126 -14.44 4.34 -10.26
C LYS A 126 -13.38 4.67 -9.20
N ILE A 127 -12.33 3.85 -9.10
CA ILE A 127 -11.16 4.12 -8.26
C ILE A 127 -10.50 5.44 -8.68
N ASP A 128 -10.18 5.59 -9.96
CA ASP A 128 -9.50 6.79 -10.47
C ASP A 128 -10.35 8.05 -10.25
N MET A 129 -11.65 7.98 -10.52
CA MET A 129 -12.59 9.09 -10.29
C MET A 129 -12.73 9.46 -8.81
N ALA A 130 -12.74 8.48 -7.90
CA ALA A 130 -12.79 8.74 -6.47
C ALA A 130 -11.56 9.54 -6.01
N VAL A 131 -10.36 9.14 -6.46
CA VAL A 131 -9.12 9.83 -6.12
C VAL A 131 -9.04 11.23 -6.73
N LEU A 132 -9.40 11.40 -8.00
CA LEU A 132 -9.37 12.71 -8.68
C LEU A 132 -10.26 13.74 -7.97
N ARG A 133 -11.46 13.34 -7.52
CA ARG A 133 -12.37 14.23 -6.79
C ARG A 133 -11.81 14.73 -5.45
N MET A 134 -10.90 13.95 -4.86
CA MET A 134 -10.30 14.26 -3.57
C MET A 134 -8.98 15.04 -3.69
N CYS A 135 -8.24 14.84 -4.78
CA CYS A 135 -6.94 15.48 -5.00
C CYS A 135 -7.02 16.77 -5.83
N GLY A 136 -8.18 17.06 -6.44
CA GLY A 136 -8.42 18.25 -7.27
C GLY A 136 -8.97 19.48 -6.52
N LYS A 137 -8.87 19.52 -5.18
CA LYS A 137 -9.23 20.68 -4.36
C LYS A 137 -8.01 21.24 -3.65
#